data_AF-G4TWH1-F1
#
_entry.id   AF-G4TWH1-F1
#
_cell.length_a   1.000
_cell.length_b   1.000
_cell.length_c   1.000
_cell.angle_alpha   90.00
_cell.angle_beta   90.00
_cell.angle_gamma   90.00
#
_symmetry.space_group_name_H-M   'P 1'
#
loop_
_entity.id
_entity.type
_entity.pdbx_description
1 polymer ?
#
loop_
_entity_poly.entity_id
_entity_poly.type
_entity_poly.pdbx_seq_one_letter_code
_entity_poly.pdbx_strand_id
1 'polypeptide(L)'
;MLEEKTTYHRSVLHNCREALRVAGVLRLAIQKSQQTMEEIQTMTANVPPDTSIHVGGDDSSRTRYCNLLEEAKSSHERVAPALEKGARNLKAMDERIRIINDDIDGEISILATLEASKTMVHSSIEQRAHAISLKRRIISVRLIIPEEIWAKIFEISVADEEMTFIEGSRHELPPFKALKLSTVCKSWRNIVTSRSNLWRYLAIPHRHQLSPLQCARLAHCITLCRPYMPIMYTYSTEPGSLEGSVTLFSYLSQRISCYEAIYTFGDFFSLDEELDFAPRAGTLCITPRYQTKMGPHPDDEEYMIFLSSLAYIDRLELRSTIVELMSSFDGPEELPNLQTLIVSNIVLYSEELVDWISMMPGLTCMKLPGVAIGMNLESTTEEATTSLECLTCSISQYTAISKWIIAPHLARLTLLLQDEPDPDLFRFDDDILAQYTDSTNESISYLTLSIPLDAEEDIDANWFVRDPLTSEEGEDGEEEPHYTSILRHFQAVSCLQFDGRVLLSVLATLSTDKASLPNLHSLTISNSDVQESTLSTFLSGYHALRQRSLSVSLVNCTNLDADAVKRLEGMFSTL
;
A
#
# COMPACT_ATOMS: atom_id res chain seq x y z
N MET A 1 25.52 -18.81 -32.43
CA MET A 1 26.12 -19.65 -33.49
C MET A 1 27.42 -19.11 -34.10
N LEU A 2 27.47 -18.03 -34.90
CA LEU A 2 28.73 -17.54 -35.51
C LEU A 2 29.74 -17.02 -34.46
N GLU A 3 29.25 -16.33 -33.43
CA GLU A 3 30.09 -15.85 -32.33
C GLU A 3 30.69 -16.98 -31.50
N GLU A 4 29.89 -18.01 -31.18
CA GLU A 4 30.37 -19.21 -30.48
C GLU A 4 31.47 -19.93 -31.26
N LYS A 5 31.30 -20.07 -32.59
CA LYS A 5 32.34 -20.65 -33.46
C LYS A 5 33.61 -19.81 -33.47
N THR A 6 33.49 -18.48 -33.54
CA THR A 6 34.64 -17.57 -33.52
C THR A 6 35.41 -17.68 -32.20
N THR A 7 34.70 -17.73 -31.07
CA THR A 7 35.30 -17.90 -29.74
C THR A 7 36.00 -19.25 -29.60
N TYR A 8 35.41 -20.33 -30.13
CA TYR A 8 36.02 -21.66 -30.14
C TYR A 8 37.38 -21.68 -30.87
N HIS A 9 37.43 -21.18 -32.11
CA HIS A 9 38.67 -21.17 -32.90
C HIS A 9 39.76 -20.26 -32.28
N ARG A 10 39.39 -19.16 -31.62
CA ARG A 10 40.34 -18.34 -30.84
C ARG A 10 40.98 -19.11 -29.68
N SER A 11 40.19 -19.95 -29.00
CA SER A 11 40.67 -20.80 -27.91
C SER A 11 41.64 -21.87 -28.41
N VAL A 12 41.31 -22.52 -29.53
CA VAL A 12 42.19 -23.50 -30.18
C VAL A 12 43.54 -22.86 -30.56
N LEU A 13 43.52 -21.70 -31.22
CA LEU A 13 44.73 -20.95 -31.56
C LEU A 13 45.60 -20.59 -30.34
N HIS A 14 44.96 -20.20 -29.23
CA HIS A 14 45.68 -19.92 -27.98
C HIS A 14 46.40 -21.16 -27.46
N ASN A 15 45.72 -22.31 -27.41
CA ASN A 15 46.30 -23.57 -26.95
C ASN A 15 47.47 -24.03 -27.83
N CYS A 16 47.35 -23.91 -29.16
CA CYS A 16 48.43 -24.25 -30.09
C CYS A 16 49.66 -23.36 -29.89
N ARG A 17 49.46 -22.04 -29.66
CA ARG A 17 50.57 -21.11 -29.36
C ARG A 17 51.28 -21.43 -28.04
N GLU A 18 50.53 -21.80 -27.00
CA GLU A 18 51.13 -22.23 -25.73
C GLU A 18 51.92 -23.53 -25.89
N ALA A 19 51.41 -24.50 -26.65
CA ALA A 19 52.12 -25.74 -26.95
C ALA A 19 53.45 -25.46 -27.68
N LEU A 20 53.46 -24.55 -28.65
CA LEU A 20 54.69 -24.11 -29.33
C LEU A 20 55.66 -23.41 -28.38
N ARG A 21 55.17 -22.59 -27.45
CA ARG A 21 56.00 -21.90 -26.47
C ARG A 21 56.71 -22.90 -25.55
N VAL A 22 55.96 -23.88 -25.01
CA VAL A 22 56.54 -24.96 -24.19
C VAL A 22 57.55 -25.76 -24.99
N ALA A 23 57.24 -26.03 -26.27
CA ALA A 23 58.16 -26.73 -27.15
C ALA A 23 59.46 -25.94 -27.39
N GLY A 24 59.39 -24.63 -27.61
CA GLY A 24 60.57 -23.78 -27.74
C GLY A 24 61.50 -23.85 -26.52
N VAL A 25 60.94 -23.80 -25.31
CA VAL A 25 61.70 -23.87 -24.05
C VAL A 25 62.41 -25.23 -23.91
N LEU A 26 61.70 -26.32 -24.16
CA LEU A 26 62.25 -27.68 -24.09
C LEU A 26 63.36 -27.89 -25.13
N ARG A 27 63.19 -27.36 -26.36
CA ARG A 27 64.22 -27.42 -27.40
C ARG A 27 65.50 -26.69 -26.97
N LEU A 28 65.38 -25.48 -26.42
CA LEU A 28 66.52 -24.72 -25.90
C LEU A 28 67.26 -25.46 -24.77
N ALA A 29 66.51 -26.10 -23.86
CA ALA A 29 67.11 -26.88 -22.77
C ALA A 29 67.92 -28.08 -23.30
N ILE A 30 67.40 -28.80 -24.29
CA ILE A 30 68.09 -29.93 -24.92
C ILE A 30 69.35 -29.45 -25.66
N GLN A 31 69.25 -28.38 -26.44
CA GLN A 31 70.40 -27.80 -27.16
C GLN A 31 71.50 -27.34 -26.21
N LYS A 32 71.13 -26.68 -25.11
CA LYS A 32 72.10 -26.26 -24.08
C LYS A 32 72.79 -27.46 -23.44
N SER A 33 72.04 -28.53 -23.14
CA SER A 33 72.61 -29.78 -22.62
C SER A 33 73.57 -30.45 -23.60
N GLN A 34 73.27 -30.41 -24.91
CA GLN A 34 74.15 -30.91 -25.96
C GLN A 34 75.43 -30.09 -26.04
N GLN A 35 75.32 -28.76 -26.07
CA GLN A 35 76.47 -27.85 -26.11
C GLN A 35 77.38 -28.04 -24.90
N THR A 36 76.83 -28.11 -23.68
CA THR A 36 77.63 -28.36 -22.48
C THR A 36 78.36 -29.71 -22.53
N MET A 37 77.77 -30.72 -23.19
CA MET A 37 78.45 -32.01 -23.35
C MET A 37 79.58 -31.93 -24.37
N GLU A 38 79.38 -31.23 -25.49
CA GLU A 38 80.44 -31.02 -26.49
C GLU A 38 81.62 -30.24 -25.89
N GLU A 39 81.34 -29.24 -25.05
CA GLU A 39 82.35 -28.51 -24.28
C GLU A 39 83.10 -29.44 -23.32
N ILE A 40 82.40 -30.31 -22.58
CA ILE A 40 83.05 -31.32 -21.72
C ILE A 40 83.93 -32.25 -22.58
N GLN A 41 83.42 -32.80 -23.69
CA GLN A 41 84.16 -33.71 -24.58
C GLN A 41 85.42 -33.08 -25.15
N THR A 42 85.34 -31.82 -25.61
CA THR A 42 86.50 -31.09 -26.14
C THR A 42 87.53 -30.80 -25.05
N MET A 43 87.08 -30.48 -23.82
CA MET A 43 87.97 -30.36 -22.66
C MET A 43 88.67 -31.69 -22.33
N THR A 44 87.99 -32.84 -22.40
CA THR A 44 88.60 -34.15 -22.14
C THR A 44 89.52 -34.62 -23.29
N ALA A 45 89.18 -34.30 -24.55
CA ALA A 45 89.95 -34.71 -25.72
C ALA A 45 91.26 -33.93 -25.90
N ASN A 46 91.30 -32.67 -25.46
CA ASN A 46 92.48 -31.82 -25.53
C ASN A 46 93.49 -32.06 -24.40
N VAL A 47 93.26 -33.04 -23.51
CA VAL A 47 94.24 -33.41 -22.50
C VAL A 47 95.22 -34.42 -23.11
N PRO A 48 96.48 -34.05 -23.37
CA PRO A 48 97.43 -34.93 -24.05
C PRO A 48 97.71 -36.17 -23.19
N PRO A 49 97.75 -37.38 -23.80
CA PRO A 49 97.99 -38.63 -23.08
C PRO A 49 99.39 -38.72 -22.43
N ASP A 50 100.26 -37.74 -22.71
CA ASP A 50 101.68 -37.75 -22.35
C ASP A 50 102.18 -36.41 -21.78
N THR A 51 101.36 -35.69 -21.00
CA THR A 51 101.93 -34.74 -20.03
C THR A 51 102.54 -35.53 -18.87
N SER A 52 103.75 -36.02 -19.09
CA SER A 52 104.68 -36.39 -18.04
C SER A 52 104.95 -35.13 -17.20
N ILE A 53 104.13 -34.89 -16.17
CA ILE A 53 104.54 -34.07 -15.04
C ILE A 53 105.62 -34.87 -14.32
N HIS A 54 106.86 -34.74 -14.79
CA HIS A 54 108.05 -35.03 -14.00
C HIS A 54 108.20 -33.89 -12.97
N VAL A 55 107.42 -33.98 -11.90
CA VAL A 55 107.72 -33.32 -10.62
C VAL A 55 107.68 -34.42 -9.57
N GLY A 56 108.79 -34.60 -8.87
CA GLY A 56 109.03 -35.73 -8.00
C GLY A 56 107.97 -35.88 -6.89
N GLY A 57 107.56 -37.14 -6.69
CA GLY A 57 107.15 -37.67 -5.40
C GLY A 57 105.76 -37.28 -4.90
N ASP A 58 104.69 -37.78 -5.53
CA ASP A 58 103.51 -38.30 -4.80
C ASP A 58 102.61 -39.17 -5.73
N ASP A 59 102.63 -40.50 -5.57
CA ASP A 59 101.80 -41.47 -6.33
C ASP A 59 100.27 -41.21 -6.19
N SER A 60 99.89 -40.45 -5.17
CA SER A 60 98.53 -39.94 -4.93
C SER A 60 97.97 -39.13 -6.10
N SER A 61 98.78 -38.28 -6.73
CA SER A 61 98.30 -37.31 -7.74
C SER A 61 98.00 -37.97 -9.08
N ARG A 62 98.81 -38.96 -9.48
CA ARG A 62 98.61 -39.72 -10.73
C ARG A 62 97.36 -40.61 -10.64
N THR A 63 97.15 -41.25 -9.49
CA THR A 63 95.97 -42.09 -9.24
C THR A 63 94.68 -41.25 -9.26
N ARG A 64 94.70 -40.05 -8.65
CA ARG A 64 93.57 -39.12 -8.69
C ARG A 64 93.23 -38.66 -10.11
N TYR A 65 94.24 -38.39 -10.93
CA TYR A 65 94.05 -38.01 -12.33
C TYR A 65 93.45 -39.15 -13.17
N CYS A 66 93.96 -40.38 -13.04
CA CYS A 66 93.40 -41.54 -13.73
C CYS A 66 91.94 -41.80 -13.32
N ASN A 67 91.62 -41.71 -12.03
CA ASN A 67 90.25 -41.88 -11.54
C ASN A 67 89.31 -40.81 -12.10
N LEU A 68 89.72 -39.54 -12.17
CA LEU A 68 88.92 -38.47 -12.77
C LEU A 68 88.69 -38.68 -14.28
N LEU A 69 89.68 -39.21 -14.98
CA LEU A 69 89.59 -39.48 -16.42
C LEU A 69 88.69 -40.70 -16.71
N GLU A 70 88.73 -41.72 -15.86
CA GLU A 70 87.86 -42.89 -15.94
C GLU A 70 86.42 -42.54 -15.50
N GLU A 71 86.25 -41.68 -14.49
CA GLU A 71 84.96 -41.11 -14.11
C GLU A 71 84.37 -40.26 -15.24
N ALA A 72 85.18 -39.43 -15.91
CA ALA A 72 84.76 -38.65 -17.07
C ALA A 72 84.34 -39.56 -18.25
N LYS A 73 85.08 -40.63 -18.53
CA LYS A 73 84.73 -41.62 -19.57
C LYS A 73 83.44 -42.39 -19.22
N SER A 74 83.32 -42.90 -17.99
CA SER A 74 82.12 -43.62 -17.54
C SER A 74 80.89 -42.71 -17.45
N SER A 75 81.08 -41.42 -17.16
CA SER A 75 80.02 -40.39 -17.21
C SER A 75 79.61 -40.13 -18.66
N HIS A 76 80.58 -40.01 -19.57
CA HIS A 76 80.30 -39.84 -20.99
C HIS A 76 79.53 -41.04 -21.59
N GLU A 77 79.95 -42.27 -21.30
CA GLU A 77 79.25 -43.49 -21.74
C GLU A 77 77.83 -43.60 -21.16
N ARG A 78 77.61 -43.13 -19.93
CA ARG A 78 76.28 -43.06 -19.31
C ARG A 78 75.38 -42.01 -19.97
N VAL A 79 75.93 -40.88 -20.40
CA VAL A 79 75.14 -39.75 -20.90
C VAL A 79 74.96 -39.79 -22.43
N ALA A 80 75.86 -40.43 -23.19
CA ALA A 80 75.74 -40.61 -24.64
C ALA A 80 74.38 -41.16 -25.11
N PRO A 81 73.82 -42.25 -24.55
CA PRO A 81 72.50 -42.75 -24.95
C PRO A 81 71.36 -41.79 -24.59
N ALA A 82 71.51 -41.02 -23.50
CA ALA A 82 70.55 -40.00 -23.11
C ALA A 82 70.55 -38.82 -24.12
N LEU A 83 71.72 -38.46 -24.65
CA LEU A 83 71.85 -37.43 -25.68
C LEU A 83 71.35 -37.87 -27.04
N GLU A 84 71.60 -39.11 -27.44
CA GLU A 84 71.06 -39.66 -28.69
C GLU A 84 69.53 -39.78 -28.62
N LYS A 85 69.00 -40.20 -27.46
CA LYS A 85 67.55 -40.15 -27.18
C LYS A 85 67.04 -38.70 -27.21
N GLY A 86 67.80 -37.75 -26.66
CA GLY A 86 67.51 -36.31 -26.71
C GLY A 86 67.44 -35.76 -28.13
N ALA A 87 68.39 -36.13 -29.00
CA ALA A 87 68.43 -35.72 -30.40
C ALA A 87 67.24 -36.30 -31.21
N ARG A 88 66.89 -37.57 -30.98
CA ARG A 88 65.69 -38.17 -31.58
C ARG A 88 64.40 -37.49 -31.12
N ASN A 89 64.31 -37.17 -29.83
CA ASN A 89 63.18 -36.43 -29.28
C ASN A 89 63.09 -35.03 -29.88
N LEU A 90 64.22 -34.33 -30.05
CA LEU A 90 64.27 -33.01 -30.67
C LEU A 90 63.79 -33.05 -32.13
N LYS A 91 64.22 -34.04 -32.91
CA LYS A 91 63.72 -34.22 -34.29
C LYS A 91 62.22 -34.52 -34.35
N ALA A 92 61.72 -35.39 -33.47
CA ALA A 92 60.29 -35.69 -33.39
C ALA A 92 59.46 -34.46 -32.96
N MET A 93 60.06 -33.62 -32.13
CA MET A 93 59.45 -32.41 -31.63
C MET A 93 59.43 -31.28 -32.67
N ASP A 94 60.48 -31.17 -33.51
CA ASP A 94 60.49 -30.26 -34.65
C ASP A 94 59.40 -30.62 -35.69
N GLU A 95 59.19 -31.92 -35.94
CA GLU A 95 58.09 -32.37 -36.80
C GLU A 95 56.71 -32.01 -36.20
N ARG A 96 56.55 -32.20 -34.89
CA ARG A 96 55.31 -31.78 -34.18
C ARG A 96 55.10 -30.27 -34.24
N ILE A 97 56.16 -29.47 -34.07
CA ILE A 97 56.10 -28.01 -34.21
C ILE A 97 55.61 -27.63 -35.61
N ARG A 98 56.11 -28.31 -36.66
CA ARG A 98 55.67 -28.06 -38.04
C ARG A 98 54.17 -28.32 -38.20
N ILE A 99 53.69 -29.48 -37.74
CA ILE A 99 52.26 -29.83 -37.80
C ILE A 99 51.41 -28.80 -37.04
N ILE A 100 51.83 -28.39 -35.83
CA ILE A 100 51.08 -27.40 -35.05
C ILE A 100 51.06 -26.03 -35.74
N ASN A 101 52.13 -25.64 -36.45
CA ASN A 101 52.13 -24.40 -37.23
C ASN A 101 51.15 -24.48 -38.41
N ASP A 102 51.12 -25.59 -39.13
CA ASP A 102 50.16 -25.81 -40.23
C ASP A 102 48.71 -25.75 -39.71
N ASP A 103 48.45 -26.34 -38.53
CA ASP A 103 47.14 -26.26 -37.86
C ASP A 103 46.80 -24.80 -37.46
N ILE A 104 47.76 -24.03 -36.93
CA ILE A 104 47.57 -22.61 -36.61
C ILE A 104 47.19 -21.82 -37.86
N ASP A 105 47.87 -22.03 -38.99
CA ASP A 105 47.59 -21.32 -40.24
C ASP A 105 46.19 -21.68 -40.78
N GLY A 106 45.81 -22.96 -40.69
CA GLY A 106 44.46 -23.42 -41.02
C GLY A 106 43.38 -22.74 -40.17
N GLU A 107 43.60 -22.68 -38.85
CA GLU A 107 42.69 -22.06 -37.89
C GLU A 107 42.59 -20.53 -38.08
N ILE A 108 43.70 -19.85 -38.38
CA ILE A 108 43.71 -18.41 -38.73
C ILE A 108 42.84 -18.16 -39.97
N SER A 109 42.96 -19.00 -40.99
CA SER A 109 42.17 -18.88 -42.23
C SER A 109 40.67 -19.05 -41.96
N ILE A 110 40.28 -20.06 -41.17
CA ILE A 110 38.88 -20.27 -40.78
C ILE A 110 38.35 -19.05 -40.02
N LEU A 111 39.10 -18.54 -39.04
CA LEU A 111 38.70 -17.39 -38.25
C LEU A 111 38.49 -16.15 -39.13
N ALA A 112 39.37 -15.88 -40.08
CA ALA A 112 39.21 -14.77 -41.03
C ALA A 112 37.92 -14.88 -41.85
N THR A 113 37.57 -16.08 -42.32
CA THR A 113 36.30 -16.29 -43.06
C THR A 113 35.06 -16.09 -42.18
N LEU A 114 35.12 -16.52 -40.91
CA LEU A 114 34.03 -16.32 -39.96
C LEU A 114 33.83 -14.85 -39.61
N GLU A 115 34.90 -14.09 -39.45
CA GLU A 115 34.84 -12.64 -39.17
C GLU A 115 34.29 -11.85 -40.36
N ALA A 116 34.69 -12.21 -41.59
CA ALA A 116 34.11 -11.62 -42.80
C ALA A 116 32.61 -11.93 -42.92
N SER A 117 32.20 -13.19 -42.65
CA SER A 117 30.80 -13.60 -42.64
C SER A 117 29.99 -12.87 -41.56
N LYS A 118 30.54 -12.73 -40.35
CA LYS A 118 29.92 -11.96 -39.26
C LYS A 118 29.65 -10.51 -39.68
N THR A 119 30.64 -9.87 -40.29
CA THR A 119 30.53 -8.47 -40.75
C THR A 119 29.47 -8.32 -41.84
N MET A 120 29.41 -9.26 -42.78
CA MET A 120 28.39 -9.27 -43.84
C MET A 120 26.97 -9.43 -43.29
N VAL A 121 26.78 -10.37 -42.35
CA VAL A 121 25.47 -10.57 -41.70
C VAL A 121 25.05 -9.33 -40.92
N HIS A 122 25.98 -8.70 -40.18
CA HIS A 122 25.70 -7.48 -39.44
C HIS A 122 25.22 -6.35 -40.36
N SER A 123 25.93 -6.10 -41.45
CA SER A 123 25.54 -5.09 -42.44
C SER A 123 24.15 -5.39 -43.05
N SER A 124 23.84 -6.66 -43.32
CA SER A 124 22.51 -7.07 -43.81
C SER A 124 21.39 -6.82 -42.80
N ILE A 125 21.65 -7.05 -41.51
CA ILE A 125 20.70 -6.75 -40.43
C ILE A 125 20.42 -5.26 -40.35
N GLU A 126 21.46 -4.42 -40.37
CA GLU A 126 21.32 -2.96 -40.34
C GLU A 126 20.52 -2.44 -41.53
N GLN A 127 20.82 -2.93 -42.74
CA GLN A 127 20.07 -2.57 -43.95
C GLN A 127 18.59 -2.96 -43.84
N ARG A 128 18.28 -4.15 -43.32
CA ARG A 128 16.89 -4.59 -43.10
C ARG A 128 16.18 -3.76 -42.03
N ALA A 129 16.84 -3.45 -40.92
CA ALA A 129 16.29 -2.61 -39.86
C ALA A 129 15.96 -1.21 -40.40
N HIS A 130 16.85 -0.62 -41.19
CA HIS A 130 16.63 0.65 -41.85
C HIS A 130 15.45 0.58 -42.85
N ALA A 131 15.37 -0.47 -43.67
CA ALA A 131 14.26 -0.66 -44.61
C ALA A 131 12.91 -0.84 -43.89
N ILE A 132 12.86 -1.57 -42.78
CA ILE A 132 11.66 -1.72 -41.94
C ILE A 132 11.26 -0.37 -41.35
N SER A 133 12.21 0.41 -40.85
CA SER A 133 11.96 1.75 -40.32
C SER A 133 11.33 2.67 -41.38
N LEU A 134 11.90 2.72 -42.58
CA LEU A 134 11.35 3.47 -43.70
C LEU A 134 9.94 2.99 -44.07
N LYS A 135 9.72 1.67 -44.18
CA LYS A 135 8.39 1.12 -44.49
C LYS A 135 7.36 1.43 -43.40
N ARG A 136 7.72 1.35 -42.12
CA ARG A 136 6.85 1.76 -41.00
C ARG A 136 6.48 3.24 -41.09
N ARG A 137 7.43 4.08 -41.48
CA ARG A 137 7.20 5.52 -41.69
C ARG A 137 6.26 5.80 -42.86
N ILE A 138 6.40 5.07 -43.97
CA ILE A 138 5.59 5.25 -45.18
C ILE A 138 4.17 4.67 -45.02
N ILE A 139 4.02 3.52 -44.35
CA ILE A 139 2.72 2.83 -44.21
C ILE A 139 1.85 3.46 -43.11
N SER A 140 2.45 4.20 -42.17
CA SER A 140 1.70 4.87 -41.13
C SER A 140 1.03 6.13 -41.69
N VAL A 141 -0.21 5.98 -42.20
CA VAL A 141 -1.12 7.11 -42.52
C VAL A 141 -1.20 8.11 -41.37
N ARG A 142 -0.99 7.63 -40.12
CA ARG A 142 -0.94 8.42 -38.88
C ARG A 142 0.20 9.44 -38.84
N LEU A 143 1.31 9.22 -39.55
CA LEU A 143 2.46 10.13 -39.61
C LEU A 143 2.43 11.07 -40.82
N ILE A 144 1.62 10.75 -41.83
CA ILE A 144 1.51 11.53 -43.06
C ILE A 144 0.49 12.67 -42.87
N ILE A 145 -0.59 12.39 -42.14
CA ILE A 145 -1.65 13.35 -41.89
C ILE A 145 -1.28 14.20 -40.66
N PRO A 146 -1.14 15.53 -40.78
CA PRO A 146 -0.91 16.43 -39.65
C PRO A 146 -2.00 16.34 -38.59
N GLU A 147 -1.66 16.66 -37.33
CA GLU A 147 -2.58 16.63 -36.20
C GLU A 147 -3.82 17.50 -36.44
N GLU A 148 -3.67 18.64 -37.11
CA GLU A 148 -4.77 19.57 -37.42
C GLU A 148 -5.80 18.94 -38.36
N ILE A 149 -5.35 18.11 -39.31
CA ILE A 149 -6.23 17.41 -40.25
C ILE A 149 -6.95 16.26 -39.54
N TRP A 150 -6.25 15.52 -38.67
CA TRP A 150 -6.90 14.51 -37.81
C TRP A 150 -7.95 15.12 -36.89
N ALA A 151 -7.64 16.26 -36.26
CA ALA A 151 -8.59 17.00 -35.45
C ALA A 151 -9.84 17.36 -36.27
N LYS A 152 -9.66 17.87 -37.50
CA LYS A 152 -10.78 18.19 -38.39
C LYS A 152 -11.62 16.96 -38.77
N ILE A 153 -10.97 15.83 -39.04
CA ILE A 153 -11.66 14.55 -39.31
C ILE A 153 -12.48 14.13 -38.08
N PHE A 154 -11.91 14.24 -36.88
CA PHE A 154 -12.62 13.91 -35.64
C PHE A 154 -13.80 14.85 -35.40
N GLU A 155 -13.65 16.14 -35.65
CA GLU A 155 -14.73 17.13 -35.53
C GLU A 155 -15.91 16.80 -36.44
N ILE A 156 -15.64 16.52 -37.72
CA ILE A 156 -16.68 16.12 -38.68
C ILE A 156 -17.35 14.82 -38.20
N SER A 157 -16.54 13.84 -37.79
CA SER A 157 -17.03 12.54 -37.34
C SER A 157 -17.93 12.64 -36.10
N VAL A 158 -17.60 13.52 -35.15
CA VAL A 158 -18.43 13.79 -33.96
C VAL A 158 -19.71 14.52 -34.34
N ALA A 159 -19.64 15.53 -35.22
CA ALA A 159 -20.80 16.27 -35.71
C ALA A 159 -21.78 15.36 -36.49
N ASP A 160 -21.28 14.46 -37.33
CA ASP A 160 -22.12 13.51 -38.07
C ASP A 160 -22.86 12.53 -37.14
N GLU A 161 -22.20 12.07 -36.06
CA GLU A 161 -22.84 11.17 -35.07
C GLU A 161 -23.89 11.93 -34.24
N GLU A 162 -23.65 13.21 -33.94
CA GLU A 162 -24.64 14.09 -33.31
C GLU A 162 -25.86 14.31 -34.21
N MET A 163 -25.64 14.65 -35.48
CA MET A 163 -26.73 14.85 -36.45
C MET A 163 -27.58 13.58 -36.59
N THR A 164 -26.94 12.41 -36.70
CA THR A 164 -27.62 11.12 -36.75
C THR A 164 -28.47 10.88 -35.49
N PHE A 165 -27.94 11.21 -34.31
CA PHE A 165 -28.64 11.08 -33.04
C PHE A 165 -29.84 12.04 -32.92
N ILE A 166 -29.72 13.27 -33.42
CA ILE A 166 -30.81 14.24 -33.49
C ILE A 166 -31.91 13.76 -34.46
N GLU A 167 -31.53 13.27 -35.64
CA GLU A 167 -32.45 12.77 -36.67
C GLU A 167 -33.20 11.51 -36.20
N GLY A 168 -32.57 10.65 -35.40
CA GLY A 168 -33.17 9.46 -34.81
C GLY A 168 -34.06 9.70 -33.59
N SER A 169 -34.55 10.95 -33.37
CA SER A 169 -35.33 11.34 -32.19
C SER A 169 -34.67 10.94 -30.85
N ARG A 170 -33.34 10.86 -30.82
CA ARG A 170 -32.56 10.52 -29.62
C ARG A 170 -32.95 9.18 -28.96
N HIS A 171 -33.57 8.27 -29.71
CA HIS A 171 -33.96 6.95 -29.22
C HIS A 171 -32.83 5.91 -29.25
N GLU A 172 -31.75 6.20 -29.98
CA GLU A 172 -30.58 5.32 -30.09
C GLU A 172 -29.58 5.55 -28.93
N LEU A 173 -28.59 4.65 -28.81
CA LEU A 173 -27.48 4.88 -27.88
C LEU A 173 -26.77 6.17 -28.27
N PRO A 174 -26.51 7.08 -27.32
CA PRO A 174 -25.98 8.36 -27.68
C PRO A 174 -24.54 8.30 -28.23
N PRO A 175 -24.14 9.33 -28.98
CA PRO A 175 -22.82 9.41 -29.58
C PRO A 175 -21.73 9.56 -28.51
N PHE A 176 -20.82 8.57 -28.45
CA PHE A 176 -19.60 8.62 -27.63
C PHE A 176 -18.34 8.62 -28.50
N LYS A 177 -18.36 9.22 -29.70
CA LYS A 177 -17.20 9.17 -30.60
C LYS A 177 -15.93 9.72 -30.00
N ALA A 178 -15.96 10.81 -29.24
CA ALA A 178 -14.75 11.34 -28.62
C ALA A 178 -14.06 10.29 -27.73
N LEU A 179 -14.83 9.57 -26.91
CA LEU A 179 -14.34 8.45 -26.11
C LEU A 179 -13.86 7.28 -26.98
N LYS A 180 -14.60 6.90 -28.03
CA LYS A 180 -14.17 5.84 -28.96
C LYS A 180 -12.83 6.22 -29.61
N LEU A 181 -12.68 7.47 -30.06
CA LEU A 181 -11.47 7.99 -30.70
C LEU A 181 -10.28 8.04 -29.75
N SER A 182 -10.49 8.40 -28.47
CA SER A 182 -9.41 8.49 -27.47
C SER A 182 -8.84 7.12 -27.06
N THR A 183 -9.56 6.03 -27.34
CA THR A 183 -9.11 4.66 -27.04
C THR A 183 -8.26 4.02 -28.15
N VAL A 184 -8.25 4.58 -29.37
CA VAL A 184 -7.60 3.94 -30.53
C VAL A 184 -6.07 3.87 -30.39
N CYS A 185 -5.41 4.99 -30.07
CA CYS A 185 -3.96 5.01 -29.82
C CYS A 185 -3.56 6.29 -29.07
N LYS A 186 -2.31 6.34 -28.57
CA LYS A 186 -1.77 7.50 -27.82
C LYS A 186 -1.85 8.81 -28.61
N SER A 187 -1.54 8.79 -29.91
CA SER A 187 -1.62 9.99 -30.75
C SER A 187 -3.05 10.51 -30.85
N TRP A 188 -4.03 9.66 -31.20
CA TRP A 188 -5.43 10.08 -31.28
C TRP A 188 -5.96 10.57 -29.92
N ARG A 189 -5.57 9.91 -28.84
CA ARG A 189 -5.87 10.37 -27.49
C ARG A 189 -5.39 11.79 -27.26
N ASN A 190 -4.13 12.08 -27.57
CA ASN A 190 -3.57 13.42 -27.41
C ASN A 190 -4.35 14.47 -28.21
N ILE A 191 -4.71 14.16 -29.45
CA ILE A 191 -5.52 15.04 -30.31
C ILE A 191 -6.92 15.27 -29.71
N VAL A 192 -7.56 14.20 -29.24
CA VAL A 192 -8.90 14.28 -28.63
C VAL A 192 -8.86 15.08 -27.32
N THR A 193 -7.83 14.90 -26.50
CA THR A 193 -7.69 15.62 -25.22
C THR A 193 -7.26 17.08 -25.41
N SER A 194 -6.54 17.42 -26.49
CA SER A 194 -6.09 18.79 -26.78
C SER A 194 -7.18 19.68 -27.39
N ARG A 195 -8.28 19.07 -27.87
CA ARG A 195 -9.35 19.74 -28.62
C ARG A 195 -10.67 19.64 -27.86
N SER A 196 -10.96 20.66 -27.04
CA SER A 196 -12.17 20.75 -26.21
C SER A 196 -13.48 20.71 -27.00
N ASN A 197 -13.49 21.16 -28.26
CA ASN A 197 -14.66 21.10 -29.14
C ASN A 197 -15.11 19.67 -29.49
N LEU A 198 -14.22 18.67 -29.40
CA LEU A 198 -14.58 17.26 -29.57
C LEU A 198 -15.42 16.72 -28.40
N TRP A 199 -15.35 17.39 -27.25
CA TRP A 199 -16.11 17.05 -26.04
C TRP A 199 -17.35 17.92 -25.86
N ARG A 200 -17.69 18.75 -26.86
CA ARG A 200 -18.84 19.66 -26.81
C ARG A 200 -20.16 18.95 -26.59
N TYR A 201 -20.28 17.68 -26.97
CA TYR A 201 -21.51 16.91 -26.85
C TYR A 201 -21.32 15.74 -25.90
N LEU A 202 -22.07 15.74 -24.81
CA LEU A 202 -22.07 14.67 -23.82
C LEU A 202 -23.49 14.19 -23.64
N ALA A 203 -23.68 12.88 -23.69
CA ALA A 203 -24.98 12.31 -23.42
C ALA A 203 -25.01 11.62 -22.05
N ILE A 204 -26.02 11.96 -21.27
CA ILE A 204 -26.28 11.35 -19.97
C ILE A 204 -27.57 10.55 -20.06
N PRO A 205 -27.62 9.31 -19.54
CA PRO A 205 -28.89 8.62 -19.37
C PRO A 205 -29.83 9.41 -18.45
N HIS A 206 -31.08 9.57 -18.87
CA HIS A 206 -32.12 10.18 -18.05
C HIS A 206 -32.47 9.21 -16.92
N ARG A 207 -31.76 9.33 -15.81
CA ARG A 207 -32.00 8.58 -14.57
C ARG A 207 -32.32 9.56 -13.44
N HIS A 208 -33.13 9.11 -12.49
CA HIS A 208 -33.42 9.88 -11.27
C HIS A 208 -32.15 10.13 -10.43
N GLN A 209 -31.17 9.22 -10.52
CA GLN A 209 -29.89 9.33 -9.85
C GLN A 209 -28.75 8.90 -10.80
N LEU A 210 -27.68 9.69 -10.81
CA LEU A 210 -26.41 9.33 -11.44
C LEU A 210 -25.63 8.39 -10.51
N SER A 211 -25.03 7.33 -11.06
CA SER A 211 -24.11 6.51 -10.27
C SER A 211 -22.79 7.23 -10.02
N PRO A 212 -22.02 6.89 -8.96
CA PRO A 212 -20.72 7.51 -8.69
C PRO A 212 -19.77 7.47 -9.89
N LEU A 213 -19.76 6.36 -10.64
CA LEU A 213 -18.97 6.22 -11.87
C LEU A 213 -19.44 7.15 -12.99
N GLN A 214 -20.74 7.44 -13.08
CA GLN A 214 -21.27 8.42 -14.04
C GLN A 214 -20.86 9.84 -13.64
N CYS A 215 -20.93 10.19 -12.36
CA CYS A 215 -20.43 11.47 -11.84
C CYS A 215 -18.93 11.64 -12.13
N ALA A 216 -18.11 10.62 -11.85
CA ALA A 216 -16.66 10.65 -12.12
C ALA A 216 -16.35 10.81 -13.62
N ARG A 217 -17.11 10.15 -14.50
CA ARG A 217 -16.97 10.31 -15.95
C ARG A 217 -17.35 11.70 -16.42
N LEU A 218 -18.43 12.27 -15.86
CA LEU A 218 -18.84 13.64 -16.16
C LEU A 218 -17.78 14.64 -15.74
N ALA A 219 -17.24 14.49 -14.53
CA ALA A 219 -16.16 15.31 -14.05
C ALA A 219 -14.91 15.22 -14.95
N HIS A 220 -14.52 14.01 -15.36
CA HIS A 220 -13.44 13.84 -16.33
C HIS A 220 -13.72 14.57 -17.66
N CYS A 221 -14.94 14.52 -18.18
CA CYS A 221 -15.28 15.25 -19.39
C CYS A 221 -15.26 16.77 -19.18
N ILE A 222 -15.75 17.26 -18.03
CA ILE A 222 -15.76 18.69 -17.68
C ILE A 222 -14.35 19.26 -17.62
N THR A 223 -13.40 18.54 -17.00
CA THR A 223 -11.99 18.98 -16.94
C THR A 223 -11.37 19.15 -18.33
N LEU A 224 -11.75 18.30 -19.30
CA LEU A 224 -11.33 18.41 -20.70
C LEU A 224 -12.05 19.53 -21.47
N CYS A 225 -13.17 20.02 -20.94
CA CYS A 225 -14.02 21.05 -21.54
C CYS A 225 -13.72 22.47 -21.04
N ARG A 226 -12.67 22.72 -20.25
CA ARG A 226 -12.51 23.95 -19.44
C ARG A 226 -12.63 25.34 -20.15
N PRO A 227 -12.55 25.51 -21.49
CA PRO A 227 -12.99 26.77 -22.12
C PRO A 227 -14.40 26.74 -22.75
N TYR A 228 -15.02 25.56 -22.94
CA TYR A 228 -16.34 25.40 -23.58
C TYR A 228 -17.22 24.46 -22.77
N MET A 229 -18.24 24.99 -22.10
CA MET A 229 -19.22 24.16 -21.40
C MET A 229 -19.88 23.17 -22.38
N PRO A 230 -19.88 21.85 -22.10
CA PRO A 230 -20.47 20.87 -23.00
C PRO A 230 -22.00 21.00 -23.01
N ILE A 231 -22.58 20.84 -24.19
CA ILE A 231 -24.02 20.69 -24.41
C ILE A 231 -24.38 19.25 -24.04
N MET A 232 -25.35 19.11 -23.13
CA MET A 232 -25.78 17.82 -22.66
C MET A 232 -27.09 17.38 -23.29
N TYR A 233 -27.10 16.13 -23.74
CA TYR A 233 -28.32 15.45 -24.16
C TYR A 233 -28.71 14.43 -23.11
N THR A 234 -29.91 14.55 -22.57
CA THR A 234 -30.50 13.47 -21.78
C THR A 234 -31.28 12.56 -22.71
N TYR A 235 -31.14 11.25 -22.54
CA TYR A 235 -31.93 10.27 -23.28
C TYR A 235 -32.67 9.38 -22.29
N SER A 236 -33.98 9.27 -22.46
CA SER A 236 -34.79 8.32 -21.69
C SER A 236 -34.91 7.02 -22.44
N THR A 237 -34.82 5.91 -21.72
CA THR A 237 -35.22 4.60 -22.25
C THR A 237 -36.75 4.45 -22.31
N GLU A 238 -37.49 5.37 -21.68
CA GLU A 238 -38.94 5.36 -21.66
C GLU A 238 -39.51 6.21 -22.82
N PRO A 239 -40.35 5.63 -23.69
CA PRO A 239 -40.96 6.38 -24.78
C PRO A 239 -41.90 7.46 -24.24
N GLY A 240 -41.63 8.73 -24.55
CA GLY A 240 -42.52 9.87 -24.28
C GLY A 240 -42.05 10.90 -23.25
N SER A 241 -40.86 10.79 -22.67
CA SER A 241 -40.33 11.84 -21.76
C SER A 241 -39.80 13.04 -22.54
N LEU A 242 -40.13 14.27 -22.08
CA LEU A 242 -39.79 15.54 -22.73
C LEU A 242 -38.35 15.63 -23.26
N GLU A 243 -38.26 15.84 -24.57
CA GLU A 243 -37.05 16.12 -25.32
C GLU A 243 -36.64 17.59 -25.11
N GLY A 244 -35.46 17.82 -24.52
CA GLY A 244 -34.88 19.15 -24.42
C GLY A 244 -33.37 19.07 -24.26
N SER A 245 -32.62 19.97 -24.91
CA SER A 245 -31.23 20.23 -24.53
C SER A 245 -31.25 21.02 -23.23
N VAL A 246 -30.60 20.51 -22.19
CA VAL A 246 -30.48 21.17 -20.88
C VAL A 246 -29.01 21.53 -20.69
N THR A 247 -28.71 22.69 -20.11
CA THR A 247 -27.30 23.01 -19.79
C THR A 247 -26.82 22.06 -18.69
N LEU A 248 -25.55 21.65 -18.71
CA LEU A 248 -24.96 20.80 -17.66
C LEU A 248 -25.30 21.32 -16.26
N PHE A 249 -25.16 22.64 -16.06
CA PHE A 249 -25.47 23.32 -14.80
C PHE A 249 -26.93 23.13 -14.36
N SER A 250 -27.89 23.36 -15.26
CA SER A 250 -29.32 23.23 -14.91
C SER A 250 -29.74 21.77 -14.73
N TYR A 251 -29.17 20.83 -15.49
CA TYR A 251 -29.44 19.40 -15.32
C TYR A 251 -28.85 18.87 -14.01
N LEU A 252 -27.59 19.21 -13.70
CA LEU A 252 -26.96 18.82 -12.45
C LEU A 252 -27.67 19.46 -11.27
N SER A 253 -27.94 20.76 -11.28
CA SER A 253 -28.69 21.41 -10.18
C SER A 253 -30.09 20.79 -9.97
N GLN A 254 -30.82 20.48 -11.04
CA GLN A 254 -32.14 19.84 -10.95
C GLN A 254 -32.09 18.38 -10.43
N ARG A 255 -31.03 17.62 -10.74
CA ARG A 255 -30.90 16.23 -10.30
C ARG A 255 -30.19 16.09 -8.96
N ILE A 256 -29.24 16.99 -8.69
CA ILE A 256 -28.47 17.02 -7.44
C ILE A 256 -29.35 17.49 -6.27
N SER A 257 -30.24 18.45 -6.52
CA SER A 257 -31.25 18.89 -5.54
C SER A 257 -32.23 17.80 -5.08
N CYS A 258 -32.25 16.64 -5.74
CA CYS A 258 -33.02 15.47 -5.32
C CYS A 258 -32.22 14.48 -4.45
N TYR A 259 -30.93 14.72 -4.20
CA TYR A 259 -30.15 13.86 -3.31
C TYR A 259 -30.42 14.22 -1.84
N GLU A 260 -30.84 13.23 -1.06
CA GLU A 260 -30.96 13.34 0.41
C GLU A 260 -29.58 13.41 1.08
N ALA A 261 -28.56 12.82 0.43
CA ALA A 261 -27.17 12.82 0.87
C ALA A 261 -26.21 13.15 -0.28
N ILE A 262 -25.30 14.10 -0.04
CA ILE A 262 -24.20 14.40 -0.96
C ILE A 262 -22.98 13.59 -0.53
N TYR A 263 -22.39 12.86 -1.46
CA TYR A 263 -21.11 12.17 -1.25
C TYR A 263 -20.03 12.87 -2.07
N THR A 264 -19.16 13.59 -1.38
CA THR A 264 -18.06 14.32 -2.03
C THR A 264 -16.80 13.47 -1.99
N PHE A 265 -16.14 13.35 -3.16
CA PHE A 265 -14.91 12.56 -3.32
C PHE A 265 -13.77 13.50 -3.75
N GLY A 266 -13.25 14.25 -2.79
CA GLY A 266 -11.91 14.84 -2.73
C GLY A 266 -11.40 15.87 -3.75
N ASP A 267 -11.79 15.85 -5.04
CA ASP A 267 -10.93 16.51 -6.05
C ASP A 267 -11.64 17.33 -7.14
N PHE A 268 -12.97 17.45 -7.09
CA PHE A 268 -13.72 17.82 -8.30
C PHE A 268 -14.16 19.28 -8.38
N PHE A 269 -14.46 19.88 -7.24
CA PHE A 269 -14.94 21.26 -7.09
C PHE A 269 -14.46 21.77 -5.72
N SER A 270 -14.39 23.09 -5.49
CA SER A 270 -14.41 23.53 -4.09
C SER A 270 -15.71 22.98 -3.48
N LEU A 271 -15.67 22.49 -2.24
CA LEU A 271 -16.85 21.94 -1.59
C LEU A 271 -18.02 22.94 -1.63
N ASP A 272 -17.71 24.24 -1.61
CA ASP A 272 -18.66 25.34 -1.79
C ASP A 272 -19.39 25.29 -3.13
N GLU A 273 -18.70 25.02 -4.23
CA GLU A 273 -19.34 24.89 -5.54
C GLU A 273 -20.30 23.67 -5.53
N GLU A 274 -19.90 22.54 -4.95
CA GLU A 274 -20.75 21.34 -4.79
C GLU A 274 -21.99 21.58 -3.91
N LEU A 275 -21.84 22.33 -2.83
CA LEU A 275 -22.92 22.69 -1.90
C LEU A 275 -23.87 23.74 -2.51
N ASP A 276 -23.35 24.66 -3.32
CA ASP A 276 -24.16 25.59 -4.13
C ASP A 276 -25.09 24.84 -5.11
N PHE A 277 -24.66 23.65 -5.60
CA PHE A 277 -25.50 22.80 -6.45
C PHE A 277 -26.59 22.04 -5.69
N ALA A 278 -26.50 21.99 -4.36
CA ALA A 278 -27.31 21.12 -3.51
C ALA A 278 -27.80 21.82 -2.22
N PRO A 279 -28.43 23.02 -2.30
CA PRO A 279 -28.76 23.85 -1.13
C PRO A 279 -29.85 23.26 -0.21
N ARG A 280 -30.27 22.01 -0.43
CA ARG A 280 -31.33 21.32 0.31
C ARG A 280 -30.94 19.91 0.78
N ALA A 281 -29.71 19.47 0.56
CA ALA A 281 -29.30 18.19 1.11
C ALA A 281 -29.34 18.29 2.64
N GLY A 282 -30.11 17.41 3.30
CA GLY A 282 -30.08 17.33 4.76
C GLY A 282 -28.75 16.75 5.22
N THR A 283 -28.24 15.74 4.49
CA THR A 283 -27.00 15.05 4.85
C THR A 283 -25.84 15.39 3.91
N LEU A 284 -24.68 15.73 4.48
CA LEU A 284 -23.40 15.84 3.77
C LEU A 284 -22.45 14.76 4.29
N CYS A 285 -21.94 13.92 3.38
CA CYS A 285 -20.94 12.92 3.69
C CYS A 285 -19.65 13.17 2.89
N ILE A 286 -18.55 13.36 3.60
CA ILE A 286 -17.23 13.61 3.05
C ILE A 286 -16.37 12.38 3.34
N THR A 287 -15.87 11.75 2.27
CA THR A 287 -15.04 10.53 2.36
C THR A 287 -13.84 10.70 1.43
N PRO A 288 -12.61 10.31 1.84
CA PRO A 288 -11.44 10.48 1.01
C PRO A 288 -11.57 9.61 -0.24
N ARG A 289 -11.02 10.10 -1.33
CA ARG A 289 -11.08 9.45 -2.64
C ARG A 289 -10.31 8.12 -2.68
N TYR A 290 -9.38 7.89 -1.76
CA TYR A 290 -8.45 6.77 -1.77
C TYR A 290 -8.44 5.99 -0.44
N GLN A 291 -9.39 5.06 -0.26
CA GLN A 291 -9.22 3.92 0.66
C GLN A 291 -8.53 2.73 -0.03
N THR A 292 -7.60 2.98 -0.97
CA THR A 292 -6.83 1.88 -1.56
C THR A 292 -5.82 1.39 -0.53
N LYS A 293 -6.02 0.15 -0.06
CA LYS A 293 -5.29 -0.65 0.95
C LYS A 293 -3.74 -0.69 0.88
N MET A 294 -3.04 0.21 0.19
CA MET A 294 -1.61 0.09 -0.09
C MET A 294 -0.87 1.42 0.08
N GLY A 295 -0.32 1.65 1.27
CA GLY A 295 0.82 2.53 1.50
C GLY A 295 0.53 3.79 2.34
N PRO A 296 1.44 4.19 3.24
CA PRO A 296 1.28 5.40 4.05
C PRO A 296 1.59 6.67 3.24
N HIS A 297 0.82 7.72 3.58
CA HIS A 297 0.92 9.15 3.25
C HIS A 297 1.04 9.57 1.77
N PRO A 298 -0.10 9.91 1.12
CA PRO A 298 -0.18 11.21 0.47
C PRO A 298 -0.32 12.30 1.55
N ASP A 299 0.30 13.45 1.33
CA ASP A 299 0.27 14.62 2.20
C ASP A 299 -1.15 14.92 2.73
N ASP A 300 -1.23 15.36 3.99
CA ASP A 300 -2.46 15.73 4.70
C ASP A 300 -3.26 16.77 3.88
N GLU A 301 -4.12 16.31 2.98
CA GLU A 301 -5.06 17.17 2.30
C GLU A 301 -6.10 17.61 3.34
N GLU A 302 -5.83 18.75 3.96
CA GLU A 302 -6.78 19.47 4.80
C GLU A 302 -7.88 20.05 3.92
N TYR A 303 -9.12 19.65 4.19
CA TYR A 303 -10.29 20.20 3.51
C TYR A 303 -10.82 21.38 4.30
N MET A 304 -10.69 22.58 3.74
CA MET A 304 -11.35 23.76 4.29
C MET A 304 -12.83 23.77 3.88
N ILE A 305 -13.72 23.84 4.87
CA ILE A 305 -15.16 23.96 4.67
C ILE A 305 -15.64 25.25 5.28
N PHE A 306 -16.25 26.11 4.48
CA PHE A 306 -16.87 27.31 5.00
C PHE A 306 -18.22 26.99 5.62
N LEU A 307 -18.47 27.49 6.84
CA LEU A 307 -19.73 27.27 7.57
C LEU A 307 -20.97 27.71 6.78
N SER A 308 -20.85 28.77 5.98
CA SER A 308 -21.93 29.27 5.12
C SER A 308 -22.47 28.22 4.14
N SER A 309 -21.60 27.32 3.68
CA SER A 309 -21.94 26.22 2.76
C SER A 309 -22.71 25.09 3.47
N LEU A 310 -22.68 25.04 4.80
CA LEU A 310 -23.35 24.04 5.63
C LEU A 310 -24.69 24.52 6.23
N ALA A 311 -25.14 25.72 5.91
CA ALA A 311 -26.30 26.36 6.56
C ALA A 311 -27.60 25.54 6.51
N TYR A 312 -27.76 24.64 5.55
CA TYR A 312 -28.95 23.79 5.37
C TYR A 312 -28.73 22.32 5.71
N ILE A 313 -27.52 21.94 6.13
CA ILE A 313 -27.17 20.57 6.49
C ILE A 313 -27.66 20.29 7.91
N ASP A 314 -28.45 19.22 8.08
CA ASP A 314 -28.87 18.70 9.38
C ASP A 314 -27.96 17.58 9.91
N ARG A 315 -27.22 16.91 9.01
CA ARG A 315 -26.32 15.82 9.31
C ARG A 315 -25.01 15.93 8.54
N LEU A 316 -23.90 16.01 9.26
CA LEU A 316 -22.55 16.05 8.70
C LEU A 316 -21.80 14.77 9.05
N GLU A 317 -21.20 14.14 8.05
CA GLU A 317 -20.48 12.89 8.19
C GLU A 317 -19.08 13.00 7.55
N LEU A 318 -18.05 13.05 8.40
CA LEU A 318 -16.64 13.17 8.04
C LEU A 318 -15.95 11.83 8.27
N ARG A 319 -15.45 11.21 7.22
CA ARG A 319 -14.76 9.90 7.30
C ARG A 319 -13.34 10.05 6.82
N SER A 320 -12.35 9.64 7.61
CA SER A 320 -10.93 9.51 7.22
C SER A 320 -10.36 10.74 6.49
N THR A 321 -10.80 11.94 6.86
CA THR A 321 -10.44 13.20 6.20
C THR A 321 -10.21 14.27 7.26
N ILE A 322 -9.06 14.94 7.22
CA ILE A 322 -8.82 16.10 8.09
C ILE A 322 -9.59 17.27 7.48
N VAL A 323 -10.47 17.87 8.27
CA VAL A 323 -11.36 18.93 7.84
C VAL A 323 -11.16 20.12 8.76
N GLU A 324 -10.89 21.28 8.19
CA GLU A 324 -10.90 22.54 8.92
C GLU A 324 -12.22 23.26 8.67
N LEU A 325 -13.00 23.48 9.73
CA LEU A 325 -14.24 24.25 9.67
C LEU A 325 -13.90 25.72 9.84
N MET A 326 -14.03 26.50 8.76
CA MET A 326 -13.70 27.92 8.78
C MET A 326 -14.97 28.79 8.80
N SER A 327 -15.00 29.76 9.70
CA SER A 327 -15.96 30.86 9.60
C SER A 327 -15.62 31.71 8.38
N SER A 328 -16.58 31.90 7.49
CA SER A 328 -16.40 32.83 6.36
C SER A 328 -16.43 34.28 6.87
N PHE A 329 -15.62 35.17 6.28
CA PHE A 329 -15.54 36.59 6.65
C PHE A 329 -16.89 37.34 6.72
N ASP A 330 -17.91 36.89 5.99
CA ASP A 330 -19.24 37.51 5.91
C ASP A 330 -20.42 36.57 6.26
N GLY A 331 -20.15 35.37 6.79
CA GLY A 331 -21.19 34.33 7.00
C GLY A 331 -21.51 34.03 8.47
N PRO A 332 -22.48 33.14 8.73
CA PRO A 332 -22.81 32.75 10.09
C PRO A 332 -21.61 32.06 10.75
N GLU A 333 -21.30 32.48 11.97
CA GLU A 333 -20.29 31.84 12.83
C GLU A 333 -20.80 30.51 13.39
N GLU A 334 -22.09 30.22 13.24
CA GLU A 334 -22.78 29.07 13.82
C GLU A 334 -23.55 28.26 12.77
N LEU A 335 -23.71 26.97 13.05
CA LEU A 335 -24.50 25.97 12.31
C LEU A 335 -25.71 25.53 13.14
N PRO A 336 -26.74 26.38 13.30
CA PRO A 336 -27.86 26.10 14.19
C PRO A 336 -28.74 24.92 13.73
N ASN A 337 -28.68 24.58 12.45
CA ASN A 337 -29.49 23.49 11.87
C ASN A 337 -28.81 22.12 11.98
N LEU A 338 -27.51 22.07 12.28
CA LEU A 338 -26.77 20.82 12.31
C LEU A 338 -27.09 20.04 13.60
N GLN A 339 -27.79 18.93 13.45
CA GLN A 339 -28.25 18.09 14.57
C GLN A 339 -27.36 16.88 14.80
N THR A 340 -26.78 16.32 13.73
CA THR A 340 -25.97 15.10 13.80
C THR A 340 -24.58 15.32 13.22
N LEU A 341 -23.55 15.02 14.00
CA LEU A 341 -22.15 15.00 13.56
C LEU A 341 -21.59 13.58 13.70
N ILE A 342 -21.02 13.07 12.62
CA ILE A 342 -20.33 11.77 12.60
C ILE A 342 -18.92 12.03 12.11
N VAL A 343 -17.92 11.78 12.95
CA VAL A 343 -16.51 11.89 12.60
C VAL A 343 -15.89 10.51 12.77
N SER A 344 -15.16 10.01 11.78
CA SER A 344 -14.63 8.65 11.84
C SER A 344 -13.21 8.56 11.35
N ASN A 345 -12.36 7.83 12.07
CA ASN A 345 -10.97 7.54 11.66
C ASN A 345 -10.14 8.80 11.36
N ILE A 346 -10.22 9.81 12.21
CA ILE A 346 -9.54 11.11 12.08
C ILE A 346 -8.80 11.41 13.39
N VAL A 347 -7.70 12.15 13.33
CA VAL A 347 -7.06 12.72 14.52
C VAL A 347 -7.65 14.12 14.74
N LEU A 348 -8.21 14.37 15.92
CA LEU A 348 -8.74 15.68 16.32
C LEU A 348 -8.00 16.14 17.57
N TYR A 349 -7.68 17.43 17.65
CA TYR A 349 -7.20 18.01 18.91
C TYR A 349 -8.38 18.48 19.77
N SER A 350 -8.17 18.51 21.09
CA SER A 350 -9.21 18.93 22.03
C SER A 350 -9.74 20.35 21.76
N GLU A 351 -8.86 21.27 21.36
CA GLU A 351 -9.22 22.65 21.00
C GLU A 351 -10.17 22.68 19.79
N GLU A 352 -9.83 21.95 18.73
CA GLU A 352 -10.66 21.87 17.51
C GLU A 352 -12.04 21.29 17.82
N LEU A 353 -12.11 20.26 18.66
CA LEU A 353 -13.39 19.66 19.03
C LEU A 353 -14.28 20.64 19.81
N VAL A 354 -13.69 21.41 20.74
CA VAL A 354 -14.39 22.45 21.51
C VAL A 354 -14.89 23.55 20.57
N ASP A 355 -14.07 23.98 19.62
CA ASP A 355 -14.44 24.97 18.61
C ASP A 355 -15.59 24.48 17.74
N TRP A 356 -15.52 23.23 17.25
CA TRP A 356 -16.57 22.63 16.44
C TRP A 356 -17.90 22.58 17.17
N ILE A 357 -17.89 22.18 18.44
CA ILE A 357 -19.12 22.10 19.25
C ILE A 357 -19.69 23.49 19.49
N SER A 358 -18.83 24.48 19.74
CA SER A 358 -19.24 25.88 19.93
C SER A 358 -19.88 26.46 18.66
N MET A 359 -19.40 26.04 17.48
CA MET A 359 -20.01 26.39 16.18
C MET A 359 -21.33 25.65 15.91
N MET A 360 -21.72 24.63 16.68
CA MET A 360 -22.87 23.77 16.40
C MET A 360 -23.86 23.75 17.58
N PRO A 361 -24.52 24.88 17.89
CA PRO A 361 -25.40 24.97 19.06
C PRO A 361 -26.67 24.09 18.97
N GLY A 362 -27.01 23.61 17.77
CA GLY A 362 -28.13 22.69 17.54
C GLY A 362 -27.76 21.21 17.62
N LEU A 363 -26.51 20.88 17.94
CA LEU A 363 -26.02 19.51 17.90
C LEU A 363 -26.68 18.66 19.00
N THR A 364 -27.41 17.61 18.59
CA THR A 364 -28.09 16.67 19.50
C THR A 364 -27.44 15.29 19.50
N CYS A 365 -26.77 14.91 18.42
CA CYS A 365 -26.11 13.61 18.30
C CYS A 365 -24.69 13.73 17.73
N MET A 366 -23.73 13.11 18.40
CA MET A 366 -22.33 13.08 17.98
C MET A 366 -21.79 11.66 18.01
N LYS A 367 -21.06 11.26 16.96
CA LYS A 367 -20.44 9.95 16.85
C LYS A 367 -19.00 10.08 16.41
N LEU A 368 -18.08 9.43 17.13
CA LEU A 368 -16.63 9.54 16.97
C LEU A 368 -15.93 8.18 16.77
N PRO A 369 -16.46 7.23 15.95
CA PRO A 369 -15.83 5.91 15.83
C PRO A 369 -14.41 6.00 15.25
N GLY A 370 -13.43 5.50 15.99
CA GLY A 370 -12.03 5.45 15.54
C GLY A 370 -11.34 6.82 15.48
N VAL A 371 -11.90 7.85 16.10
CA VAL A 371 -11.27 9.18 16.21
C VAL A 371 -10.16 9.16 17.27
N ALA A 372 -8.99 9.68 16.97
CA ALA A 372 -7.95 9.89 17.96
C ALA A 372 -8.04 11.31 18.51
N ILE A 373 -8.28 11.48 19.82
CA ILE A 373 -8.34 12.82 20.42
C ILE A 373 -7.00 13.15 21.07
N GLY A 374 -6.23 14.03 20.42
CA GLY A 374 -4.96 14.54 20.95
C GLY A 374 -5.19 15.56 22.05
N MET A 375 -4.54 15.38 23.21
CA MET A 375 -4.59 16.35 24.31
C MET A 375 -3.45 17.37 24.16
N ASN A 376 -3.80 18.66 24.04
CA ASN A 376 -2.81 19.73 24.18
C ASN A 376 -2.75 20.19 25.65
N LEU A 377 -1.78 19.65 26.41
CA LEU A 377 -1.60 19.92 27.84
C LEU A 377 -1.35 21.39 28.18
N GLU A 378 -0.92 22.19 27.21
CA GLU A 378 -0.61 23.61 27.41
C GLU A 378 -1.84 24.53 27.28
N SER A 379 -2.96 24.01 26.77
CA SER A 379 -4.17 24.81 26.52
C SER A 379 -5.09 24.84 27.74
N THR A 380 -5.36 26.03 28.27
CA THR A 380 -6.51 26.27 29.15
C THR A 380 -7.76 26.36 28.27
N THR A 381 -8.25 25.21 27.82
CA THR A 381 -9.43 25.14 26.96
C THR A 381 -10.66 25.57 27.77
N GLU A 382 -11.44 26.51 27.22
CA GLU A 382 -12.72 26.91 27.78
C GLU A 382 -13.71 25.73 27.70
N GLU A 383 -14.51 25.53 28.74
CA GLU A 383 -15.54 24.49 28.75
C GLU A 383 -16.67 24.87 27.79
N ALA A 384 -16.93 24.05 26.77
CA ALA A 384 -18.08 24.23 25.88
C ALA A 384 -19.33 23.58 26.47
N THR A 385 -20.44 24.33 26.53
CA THR A 385 -21.75 23.77 26.88
C THR A 385 -22.49 23.37 25.61
N THR A 386 -23.09 22.19 25.59
CA THR A 386 -23.78 21.65 24.40
C THR A 386 -25.18 21.10 24.71
N SER A 387 -26.05 21.09 23.70
CA SER A 387 -27.37 20.43 23.73
C SER A 387 -27.32 18.92 23.45
N LEU A 388 -26.13 18.32 23.48
CA LEU A 388 -25.93 16.92 23.10
C LEU A 388 -26.79 15.97 23.94
N GLU A 389 -27.63 15.17 23.26
CA GLU A 389 -28.49 14.14 23.87
C GLU A 389 -27.90 12.74 23.70
N CYS A 390 -27.11 12.54 22.64
CA CYS A 390 -26.53 11.26 22.27
C CYS A 390 -25.05 11.38 21.88
N LEU A 391 -24.19 10.59 22.52
CA LEU A 391 -22.78 10.48 22.22
C LEU A 391 -22.40 9.02 21.90
N THR A 392 -21.66 8.79 20.83
CA THR A 392 -21.01 7.51 20.52
C THR A 392 -19.52 7.74 20.41
N CYS A 393 -18.71 7.12 21.27
CA CYS A 393 -17.26 7.33 21.32
C CYS A 393 -16.57 6.12 21.96
N SER A 394 -15.24 6.03 21.91
CA SER A 394 -14.50 5.06 22.71
C SER A 394 -14.49 5.47 24.20
N ILE A 395 -13.99 4.57 25.04
CA ILE A 395 -13.77 4.86 26.46
C ILE A 395 -12.77 6.00 26.66
N SER A 396 -11.62 6.00 25.95
CA SER A 396 -10.62 7.05 26.10
C SER A 396 -11.13 8.40 25.58
N GLN A 397 -11.90 8.36 24.48
CA GLN A 397 -12.53 9.56 23.95
C GLN A 397 -13.53 10.13 24.96
N TYR A 398 -14.34 9.30 25.62
CA TYR A 398 -15.30 9.78 26.62
C TYR A 398 -14.60 10.52 27.76
N THR A 399 -13.53 9.94 28.31
CA THR A 399 -12.79 10.57 29.43
C THR A 399 -12.08 11.85 29.03
N ALA A 400 -11.72 11.99 27.75
CA ALA A 400 -11.23 13.22 27.17
C ALA A 400 -12.37 14.26 27.04
N ILE A 401 -13.44 13.90 26.31
CA ILE A 401 -14.61 14.75 26.02
C ILE A 401 -15.27 15.29 27.28
N SER A 402 -15.44 14.45 28.30
CA SER A 402 -16.13 14.83 29.55
C SER A 402 -15.43 15.93 30.33
N LYS A 403 -14.17 16.25 30.01
CA LYS A 403 -13.44 17.36 30.66
C LYS A 403 -13.78 18.71 30.08
N TRP A 404 -13.95 18.77 28.76
CA TRP A 404 -14.06 20.04 28.04
C TRP A 404 -15.48 20.35 27.60
N ILE A 405 -16.37 19.34 27.62
CA ILE A 405 -17.72 19.47 27.08
C ILE A 405 -18.75 19.14 28.17
N ILE A 406 -19.48 20.18 28.58
CA ILE A 406 -20.59 20.07 29.51
C ILE A 406 -21.87 19.79 28.72
N ALA A 407 -22.33 18.54 28.77
CA ALA A 407 -23.54 18.09 28.09
C ALA A 407 -24.64 17.71 29.11
N PRO A 408 -25.37 18.69 29.68
CA PRO A 408 -26.34 18.43 30.75
C PRO A 408 -27.55 17.58 30.29
N HIS A 409 -27.77 17.48 28.98
CA HIS A 409 -28.85 16.71 28.37
C HIS A 409 -28.39 15.36 27.83
N LEU A 410 -27.13 14.97 28.06
CA LEU A 410 -26.59 13.71 27.54
C LEU A 410 -27.25 12.52 28.24
N ALA A 411 -28.28 11.99 27.61
CA ALA A 411 -29.09 10.89 28.14
C ALA A 411 -28.63 9.54 27.63
N ARG A 412 -28.02 9.50 26.43
CA ARG A 412 -27.64 8.26 25.73
C ARG A 412 -26.15 8.26 25.41
N LEU A 413 -25.42 7.32 25.99
CA LEU A 413 -24.00 7.12 25.73
C LEU A 413 -23.75 5.74 25.13
N THR A 414 -23.02 5.68 24.04
CA THR A 414 -22.52 4.43 23.45
C THR A 414 -20.99 4.43 23.50
N LEU A 415 -20.43 3.56 24.32
CA LEU A 415 -19.00 3.35 24.44
C LEU A 415 -18.56 2.20 23.53
N LEU A 416 -17.68 2.53 22.58
CA LEU A 416 -17.05 1.59 21.67
C LEU A 416 -15.81 0.99 22.34
N LEU A 417 -15.77 -0.33 22.41
CA LEU A 417 -14.69 -1.11 22.99
C LEU A 417 -13.89 -1.69 21.82
N GLN A 418 -12.95 -0.89 21.32
CA GLN A 418 -12.13 -1.20 20.17
C GLN A 418 -10.67 -0.83 20.47
N ASP A 419 -9.74 -1.50 19.82
CA ASP A 419 -8.32 -1.15 19.92
C ASP A 419 -8.08 0.23 19.33
N GLU A 420 -7.39 1.07 20.09
CA GLU A 420 -7.06 2.41 19.65
C GLU A 420 -5.77 2.38 18.83
N PRO A 421 -5.71 3.11 17.71
CA PRO A 421 -4.63 2.98 16.74
C PRO A 421 -3.25 3.40 17.26
N ASP A 422 -3.18 4.12 18.39
CA ASP A 422 -1.91 4.59 18.98
C ASP A 422 -1.91 4.55 20.52
N PRO A 423 -1.47 3.45 21.15
CA PRO A 423 -1.49 3.30 22.60
C PRO A 423 -0.61 4.33 23.35
N ASP A 424 0.36 4.96 22.69
CA ASP A 424 1.24 5.96 23.32
C ASP A 424 0.54 7.32 23.48
N LEU A 425 -0.39 7.67 22.58
CA LEU A 425 -1.23 8.87 22.71
C LEU A 425 -2.32 8.72 23.79
N PHE A 426 -2.70 7.49 24.12
CA PHE A 426 -3.83 7.18 25.02
C PHE A 426 -3.40 6.60 26.35
N ARG A 427 -2.22 7.00 26.88
CA ARG A 427 -1.86 6.66 28.26
C ARG A 427 -2.93 7.21 29.20
N PHE A 428 -3.82 6.31 29.57
CA PHE A 428 -4.87 6.51 30.54
C PHE A 428 -4.20 6.91 31.85
N ASP A 429 -4.37 8.19 32.20
CA ASP A 429 -3.93 8.67 33.49
C ASP A 429 -5.00 8.29 34.51
N ASP A 430 -4.77 7.20 35.25
CA ASP A 430 -5.68 6.71 36.28
C ASP A 430 -5.98 7.80 37.33
N ASP A 431 -5.06 8.76 37.53
CA ASP A 431 -5.27 9.91 38.42
C ASP A 431 -6.38 10.83 37.92
N ILE A 432 -6.59 10.90 36.62
CA ILE A 432 -7.66 11.68 36.00
C ILE A 432 -9.00 11.02 36.26
N LEU A 433 -9.11 9.70 36.01
CA LEU A 433 -10.34 8.97 36.34
C LEU A 433 -10.67 9.08 37.83
N ALA A 434 -9.67 8.96 38.70
CA ALA A 434 -9.84 9.12 40.14
C ALA A 434 -10.43 10.50 40.50
N GLN A 435 -9.98 11.58 39.84
CA GLN A 435 -10.58 12.91 40.03
C GLN A 435 -12.06 12.98 39.60
N TYR A 436 -12.47 12.19 38.59
CA TYR A 436 -13.87 12.11 38.15
C TYR A 436 -14.71 11.09 38.92
N THR A 437 -14.12 10.18 39.70
CA THR A 437 -14.91 9.24 40.51
C THR A 437 -15.79 9.93 41.55
N ASP A 438 -15.43 11.15 41.96
CA ASP A 438 -16.24 11.95 42.88
C ASP A 438 -17.41 12.68 42.18
N SER A 439 -17.32 12.91 40.85
CA SER A 439 -18.39 13.52 40.06
C SER A 439 -19.21 12.44 39.35
N THR A 440 -20.40 12.14 39.85
CA THR A 440 -21.31 11.23 39.16
C THR A 440 -22.01 11.93 38.02
N ASN A 441 -22.04 11.31 36.83
CA ASN A 441 -22.87 11.81 35.74
C ASN A 441 -24.32 11.36 35.97
N GLU A 442 -25.18 12.32 36.32
CA GLU A 442 -26.59 12.08 36.59
C GLU A 442 -27.49 12.16 35.34
N SER A 443 -26.98 12.66 34.20
CA SER A 443 -27.79 12.83 33.00
C SER A 443 -27.92 11.54 32.18
N ILE A 444 -26.89 10.69 32.21
CA ILE A 444 -26.84 9.47 31.38
C ILE A 444 -27.73 8.38 31.99
N SER A 445 -28.84 8.10 31.32
CA SER A 445 -29.82 7.07 31.72
C SER A 445 -29.72 5.80 30.86
N TYR A 446 -29.15 5.91 29.66
CA TYR A 446 -29.00 4.82 28.71
C TYR A 446 -27.53 4.64 28.32
N LEU A 447 -26.94 3.51 28.68
CA LEU A 447 -25.55 3.17 28.36
C LEU A 447 -25.50 1.97 27.43
N THR A 448 -24.75 2.08 26.35
CA THR A 448 -24.43 0.97 25.46
C THR A 448 -22.94 0.71 25.49
N LEU A 449 -22.54 -0.54 25.73
CA LEU A 449 -21.17 -1.02 25.59
C LEU A 449 -21.12 -1.89 24.34
N SER A 450 -20.43 -1.43 23.31
CA SER A 450 -20.40 -2.08 21.99
C SER A 450 -18.99 -2.54 21.64
N ILE A 451 -18.83 -3.84 21.35
CA ILE A 451 -17.62 -4.40 20.74
C ILE A 451 -17.92 -4.65 19.26
N PRO A 452 -17.24 -3.97 18.32
CA PRO A 452 -17.45 -4.18 16.90
C PRO A 452 -17.23 -5.66 16.51
N LEU A 453 -18.11 -6.21 15.65
CA LEU A 453 -18.03 -7.62 15.23
C LEU A 453 -16.79 -7.93 14.37
N ASP A 454 -16.23 -6.88 13.76
CA ASP A 454 -15.04 -6.88 12.92
C ASP A 454 -13.74 -6.71 13.70
N ALA A 455 -13.82 -6.53 15.03
CA ALA A 455 -12.66 -6.62 15.90
C ALA A 455 -11.98 -7.99 15.77
N GLU A 456 -10.64 -8.00 15.74
CA GLU A 456 -9.86 -9.24 15.65
C GLU A 456 -10.26 -10.22 16.77
N GLU A 457 -10.27 -11.53 16.48
CA GLU A 457 -10.62 -12.58 17.47
C GLU A 457 -9.71 -12.57 18.70
N ASP A 458 -8.55 -11.91 18.58
CA ASP A 458 -7.53 -11.79 19.60
C ASP A 458 -7.56 -10.44 20.35
N ILE A 459 -8.69 -9.69 20.37
CA ILE A 459 -8.91 -8.76 21.50
C ILE A 459 -9.09 -9.62 22.75
N ASP A 460 -7.95 -10.08 23.23
CA ASP A 460 -7.79 -10.96 24.36
C ASP A 460 -8.44 -10.22 25.52
N ALA A 461 -9.24 -10.90 26.34
CA ALA A 461 -9.84 -10.31 27.54
C ALA A 461 -8.80 -9.65 28.47
N ASN A 462 -7.51 -9.91 28.20
CA ASN A 462 -6.33 -9.31 28.77
C ASN A 462 -6.02 -7.87 28.32
N TRP A 463 -6.60 -7.27 27.26
CA TRP A 463 -6.40 -5.82 27.00
C TRP A 463 -6.88 -4.97 28.19
N PHE A 464 -7.82 -5.49 28.98
CA PHE A 464 -8.33 -4.86 30.19
C PHE A 464 -7.54 -5.21 31.47
N VAL A 465 -6.50 -6.04 31.35
CA VAL A 465 -5.63 -6.48 32.44
C VAL A 465 -4.20 -6.11 32.03
N ARG A 466 -3.65 -5.07 32.64
CA ARG A 466 -2.31 -4.54 32.37
C ARG A 466 -1.30 -5.68 32.12
N ASP A 467 -0.47 -5.54 31.09
CA ASP A 467 0.67 -6.46 30.90
C ASP A 467 1.58 -6.32 32.14
N PRO A 468 1.71 -7.34 33.00
CA PRO A 468 2.34 -7.22 34.33
C PRO A 468 3.85 -6.94 34.27
N LEU A 469 4.43 -6.88 33.07
CA LEU A 469 5.87 -6.81 32.86
C LEU A 469 6.50 -5.47 33.25
N THR A 470 5.72 -4.44 33.63
CA THR A 470 6.25 -3.17 34.12
C THR A 470 5.98 -2.86 35.60
N SER A 471 5.21 -3.68 36.33
CA SER A 471 5.07 -3.53 37.78
C SER A 471 6.09 -4.42 38.50
N GLU A 472 7.38 -4.10 38.33
CA GLU A 472 8.42 -4.59 39.24
C GLU A 472 8.24 -3.90 40.59
N GLU A 473 7.33 -4.39 41.43
CA GLU A 473 7.45 -4.49 42.89
C GLU A 473 6.08 -4.85 43.49
N GLY A 474 6.04 -6.00 44.15
CA GLY A 474 4.81 -6.74 44.44
C GLY A 474 3.88 -6.15 45.49
N GLU A 475 2.60 -6.38 45.25
CA GLU A 475 1.59 -6.78 46.23
C GLU A 475 0.52 -7.55 45.45
N ASP A 476 0.01 -8.68 45.98
CA ASP A 476 -1.00 -9.56 45.34
C ASP A 476 -2.40 -8.90 45.23
N GLY A 477 -2.46 -7.62 44.89
CA GLY A 477 -3.71 -6.93 44.60
C GLY A 477 -4.27 -7.45 43.28
N GLU A 478 -5.44 -8.09 43.33
CA GLU A 478 -6.25 -8.30 42.12
C GLU A 478 -6.50 -6.93 41.48
N GLU A 479 -5.77 -6.61 40.41
CA GLU A 479 -5.96 -5.36 39.68
C GLU A 479 -7.40 -5.29 39.18
N GLU A 480 -8.09 -4.22 39.56
CA GLU A 480 -9.47 -4.00 39.17
C GLU A 480 -9.49 -3.60 37.68
N PRO A 481 -10.25 -4.30 36.81
CA PRO A 481 -10.22 -3.99 35.39
C PRO A 481 -10.76 -2.57 35.14
N HIS A 482 -10.09 -1.78 34.31
CA HIS A 482 -10.32 -0.33 34.15
C HIS A 482 -11.79 0.08 33.89
N TYR A 483 -12.57 -0.75 33.20
CA TYR A 483 -13.98 -0.47 32.91
C TYR A 483 -14.87 -0.41 34.18
N THR A 484 -14.46 -1.04 35.28
CA THR A 484 -15.22 -1.03 36.54
C THR A 484 -15.30 0.37 37.14
N SER A 485 -14.17 1.09 37.15
CA SER A 485 -14.09 2.49 37.57
C SER A 485 -14.97 3.39 36.73
N ILE A 486 -15.04 3.15 35.41
CA ILE A 486 -15.89 3.89 34.49
C ILE A 486 -17.38 3.63 34.78
N LEU A 487 -17.77 2.38 35.05
CA LEU A 487 -19.17 2.06 35.38
C LEU A 487 -19.65 2.75 36.67
N ARG A 488 -18.76 3.00 37.64
CA ARG A 488 -19.10 3.77 38.87
C ARG A 488 -19.51 5.20 38.57
N HIS A 489 -19.03 5.77 37.48
CA HIS A 489 -19.33 7.15 37.06
C HIS A 489 -20.80 7.31 36.60
N PHE A 490 -21.46 6.23 36.18
CA PHE A 490 -22.77 6.24 35.54
C PHE A 490 -23.91 5.76 36.46
N GLN A 491 -24.04 6.33 37.66
CA GLN A 491 -25.01 5.86 38.66
C GLN A 491 -26.49 6.03 38.23
N ALA A 492 -26.78 6.97 37.33
CA ALA A 492 -28.13 7.22 36.81
C ALA A 492 -28.58 6.22 35.73
N VAL A 493 -27.68 5.34 35.25
CA VAL A 493 -28.00 4.38 34.20
C VAL A 493 -29.13 3.44 34.64
N SER A 494 -30.21 3.49 33.87
CA SER A 494 -31.42 2.71 34.09
C SER A 494 -31.58 1.61 33.03
N CYS A 495 -30.99 1.83 31.85
CA CYS A 495 -30.92 0.85 30.77
C CYS A 495 -29.46 0.65 30.32
N LEU A 496 -29.00 -0.61 30.38
CA LEU A 496 -27.70 -1.03 29.89
C LEU A 496 -27.87 -1.94 28.68
N GLN A 497 -27.16 -1.65 27.58
CA GLN A 497 -27.08 -2.52 26.43
C GLN A 497 -25.64 -3.00 26.24
N PHE A 498 -25.47 -4.30 26.06
CA PHE A 498 -24.25 -4.89 25.50
C PHE A 498 -24.52 -5.22 24.03
N ASP A 499 -23.65 -4.79 23.12
CA ASP A 499 -23.77 -5.09 21.70
C ASP A 499 -22.46 -5.67 21.15
N GLY A 500 -22.55 -6.76 20.38
CA GLY A 500 -21.40 -7.45 19.79
C GLY A 500 -20.84 -8.57 20.68
N ARG A 501 -19.54 -8.86 20.58
CA ARG A 501 -18.92 -9.98 21.31
C ARG A 501 -19.04 -9.78 22.83
N VAL A 502 -19.41 -10.82 23.59
CA VAL A 502 -19.76 -10.68 25.02
C VAL A 502 -18.54 -10.30 25.85
N LEU A 503 -18.68 -9.30 26.73
CA LEU A 503 -17.82 -9.14 27.90
C LEU A 503 -18.38 -9.95 29.07
N LEU A 504 -18.15 -11.26 29.08
CA LEU A 504 -18.54 -12.12 30.22
C LEU A 504 -17.95 -11.60 31.55
N SER A 505 -16.76 -11.00 31.49
CA SER A 505 -16.08 -10.35 32.60
C SER A 505 -16.84 -9.13 33.14
N VAL A 506 -17.44 -8.30 32.28
CA VAL A 506 -18.20 -7.12 32.72
C VAL A 506 -19.47 -7.56 33.46
N LEU A 507 -20.20 -8.54 32.95
CA LEU A 507 -21.37 -9.09 33.64
C LEU A 507 -21.00 -9.61 35.04
N ALA A 508 -19.89 -10.33 35.17
CA ALA A 508 -19.42 -10.81 36.48
C ALA A 508 -19.17 -9.65 37.45
N THR A 509 -18.50 -8.58 37.00
CA THR A 509 -18.22 -7.41 37.86
C THR A 509 -19.46 -6.63 38.27
N LEU A 510 -20.47 -6.52 37.39
CA LEU A 510 -21.73 -5.82 37.68
C LEU A 510 -22.56 -6.50 38.79
N SER A 511 -22.31 -7.79 39.07
CA SER A 511 -22.94 -8.52 40.19
C SER A 511 -22.29 -8.24 41.55
N THR A 512 -21.25 -7.41 41.60
CA THR A 512 -20.53 -7.04 42.82
C THR A 512 -20.81 -5.59 43.22
N ASP A 513 -20.57 -5.24 44.49
CA ASP A 513 -20.67 -3.85 44.97
C ASP A 513 -19.66 -2.92 44.28
N LYS A 514 -18.63 -3.48 43.65
CA LYS A 514 -17.54 -2.71 43.05
C LYS A 514 -17.96 -1.96 41.78
N ALA A 515 -18.82 -2.51 40.91
CA ALA A 515 -19.24 -1.86 39.65
C ALA A 515 -20.74 -1.53 39.68
N SER A 516 -21.16 -0.93 40.79
CA SER A 516 -22.55 -0.79 41.18
C SER A 516 -23.34 0.17 40.26
N LEU A 517 -24.27 -0.35 39.46
CA LEU A 517 -25.30 0.43 38.74
C LEU A 517 -26.64 0.36 39.51
N PRO A 518 -26.90 1.24 40.49
CA PRO A 518 -28.01 1.08 41.44
C PRO A 518 -29.41 1.26 40.82
N ASN A 519 -29.50 1.98 39.70
CA ASN A 519 -30.76 2.31 39.04
C ASN A 519 -31.09 1.40 37.85
N LEU A 520 -30.23 0.41 37.56
CA LEU A 520 -30.38 -0.45 36.41
C LEU A 520 -31.63 -1.35 36.55
N HIS A 521 -32.55 -1.20 35.61
CA HIS A 521 -33.80 -1.96 35.53
C HIS A 521 -33.97 -2.70 34.20
N SER A 522 -33.22 -2.34 33.17
CA SER A 522 -33.26 -2.99 31.85
C SER A 522 -31.86 -3.32 31.37
N LEU A 523 -31.68 -4.57 30.93
CA LEU A 523 -30.46 -5.08 30.33
C LEU A 523 -30.79 -5.66 28.96
N THR A 524 -30.13 -5.16 27.92
CA THR A 524 -30.22 -5.73 26.58
C THR A 524 -28.87 -6.34 26.22
N ILE A 525 -28.85 -7.56 25.70
CA ILE A 525 -27.66 -8.18 25.14
C ILE A 525 -27.96 -8.49 23.68
N SER A 526 -27.21 -7.86 22.78
CA SER A 526 -27.37 -8.02 21.35
C SER A 526 -26.12 -8.57 20.68
N ASN A 527 -26.29 -9.49 19.72
CA ASN A 527 -25.23 -10.02 18.87
C ASN A 527 -24.04 -10.66 19.65
N SER A 528 -24.31 -11.29 20.80
CA SER A 528 -23.29 -11.95 21.63
C SER A 528 -23.54 -13.43 21.91
N ASP A 529 -22.46 -14.17 22.16
CA ASP A 529 -22.46 -15.58 22.61
C ASP A 529 -22.45 -15.73 24.15
N VAL A 530 -23.49 -15.26 24.83
CA VAL A 530 -23.55 -15.29 26.31
C VAL A 530 -23.99 -16.66 26.86
N GLN A 531 -23.22 -17.27 27.76
CA GLN A 531 -23.59 -18.55 28.36
C GLN A 531 -24.77 -18.39 29.34
N GLU A 532 -25.72 -19.34 29.30
CA GLU A 532 -26.89 -19.36 30.19
C GLU A 532 -26.47 -19.34 31.68
N SER A 533 -25.42 -20.08 32.04
CA SER A 533 -24.88 -20.13 33.39
C SER A 533 -24.38 -18.76 33.86
N THR A 534 -23.57 -18.07 33.05
CA THR A 534 -23.04 -16.75 33.38
C THR A 534 -24.16 -15.74 33.58
N LEU A 535 -25.15 -15.72 32.69
CA LEU A 535 -26.28 -14.81 32.79
C LEU A 535 -27.13 -15.13 34.03
N SER A 536 -27.41 -16.41 34.30
CA SER A 536 -28.13 -16.86 35.51
C SER A 536 -27.41 -16.47 36.81
N THR A 537 -26.08 -16.64 36.86
CA THR A 537 -25.25 -16.23 38.00
C THR A 537 -25.29 -14.70 38.20
N PHE A 538 -25.10 -13.93 37.12
CA PHE A 538 -25.18 -12.47 37.17
C PHE A 538 -26.54 -12.02 37.72
N LEU A 539 -27.64 -12.55 37.19
CA LEU A 539 -28.99 -12.15 37.57
C LEU A 539 -29.31 -12.48 39.03
N SER A 540 -28.90 -13.67 39.48
CA SER A 540 -29.07 -14.08 40.87
C SER A 540 -28.25 -13.19 41.82
N GLY A 541 -27.00 -12.89 41.45
CA GLY A 541 -26.13 -11.98 42.21
C GLY A 541 -26.67 -10.56 42.26
N TYR A 542 -27.12 -10.03 41.12
CA TYR A 542 -27.70 -8.69 41.02
C TYR A 542 -28.99 -8.57 41.85
N HIS A 543 -29.88 -9.56 41.79
CA HIS A 543 -31.09 -9.57 42.63
C HIS A 543 -30.75 -9.66 44.12
N ALA A 544 -29.82 -10.53 44.51
CA ALA A 544 -29.39 -10.65 45.91
C ALA A 544 -28.84 -9.31 46.44
N LEU A 545 -28.06 -8.61 45.63
CA LEU A 545 -27.45 -7.33 45.98
C LEU A 545 -28.45 -6.17 46.00
N ARG A 546 -29.36 -6.09 45.02
CA ARG A 546 -30.23 -4.93 44.80
C ARG A 546 -31.66 -5.10 45.25
N GLN A 547 -32.08 -6.33 45.56
CA GLN A 547 -33.47 -6.67 45.88
C GLN A 547 -34.45 -6.18 44.81
N ARG A 548 -34.03 -6.26 43.53
CA ARG A 548 -34.78 -5.79 42.35
C ARG A 548 -34.62 -6.77 41.20
N SER A 549 -35.71 -7.01 40.48
CA SER A 549 -35.72 -7.84 39.27
C SER A 549 -35.31 -6.98 38.06
N LEU A 550 -34.49 -7.56 37.18
CA LEU A 550 -33.96 -6.90 35.98
C LEU A 550 -34.72 -7.39 34.74
N SER A 551 -35.20 -6.48 33.90
CA SER A 551 -35.79 -6.85 32.61
C SER A 551 -34.66 -7.13 31.62
N VAL A 552 -34.51 -8.39 31.21
CA VAL A 552 -33.48 -8.79 30.25
C VAL A 552 -34.10 -9.01 28.86
N SER A 553 -33.47 -8.44 27.83
CA SER A 553 -33.79 -8.68 26.43
C SER A 553 -32.58 -9.26 25.71
N LEU A 554 -32.76 -10.39 25.02
CA LEU A 554 -31.72 -11.06 24.26
C LEU A 554 -32.05 -10.95 22.77
N VAL A 555 -31.17 -10.31 22.01
CA VAL A 555 -31.38 -10.03 20.58
C VAL A 555 -30.24 -10.67 19.79
N ASN A 556 -30.56 -11.59 18.88
CA ASN A 556 -29.55 -12.27 18.04
C ASN A 556 -28.45 -13.02 18.83
N CYS A 557 -28.73 -13.54 20.03
CA CYS A 557 -27.80 -14.42 20.76
C CYS A 557 -27.91 -15.85 20.24
N THR A 558 -27.07 -16.22 19.27
CA THR A 558 -27.18 -17.51 18.54
C THR A 558 -26.87 -18.75 19.36
N ASN A 559 -26.14 -18.59 20.46
CA ASN A 559 -25.71 -19.68 21.33
C ASN A 559 -26.75 -20.09 22.37
N LEU A 560 -27.84 -19.32 22.52
CA LEU A 560 -28.94 -19.62 23.43
C LEU A 560 -30.14 -20.16 22.64
N ASP A 561 -30.59 -21.36 22.99
CA ASP A 561 -31.82 -21.91 22.42
C ASP A 561 -33.07 -21.23 23.03
N ALA A 562 -34.22 -21.40 22.36
CA ALA A 562 -35.47 -20.79 22.80
C ALA A 562 -35.93 -21.26 24.20
N ASP A 563 -35.49 -22.45 24.64
CA ASP A 563 -35.83 -22.97 25.96
C ASP A 563 -34.95 -22.34 27.05
N ALA A 564 -33.67 -22.07 26.77
CA ALA A 564 -32.77 -21.31 27.63
C ALA A 564 -33.27 -19.89 27.83
N VAL A 565 -33.70 -19.23 26.75
CA VAL A 565 -34.33 -17.89 26.83
C VAL A 565 -35.57 -17.94 27.72
N LYS A 566 -36.47 -18.91 27.54
CA LYS A 566 -37.66 -19.07 28.41
C LYS A 566 -37.31 -19.36 29.87
N ARG A 567 -36.25 -20.12 30.16
CA ARG A 567 -35.80 -20.40 31.53
C ARG A 567 -35.29 -19.13 32.21
N LEU A 568 -34.46 -18.37 31.50
CA LEU A 568 -33.98 -17.07 31.96
C LEU A 568 -35.16 -16.11 32.18
N GLU A 569 -36.10 -16.06 31.23
CA GLU A 569 -37.34 -15.28 31.34
C GLU A 569 -38.20 -15.67 32.55
N GLY A 570 -38.32 -16.98 32.79
CA GLY A 570 -39.05 -17.54 33.91
C GLY A 570 -38.45 -17.18 35.26
N MET A 571 -37.11 -17.12 35.37
CA MET A 571 -36.43 -16.66 36.59
C MET A 571 -36.83 -15.23 36.97
N PHE A 572 -37.05 -14.33 35.99
CA PHE A 572 -37.47 -12.94 36.25
C PHE A 572 -38.90 -12.82 36.79
N SER A 573 -39.75 -13.80 36.54
CA SER A 573 -41.15 -13.76 36.98
C SER A 573 -41.33 -14.27 38.41
N THR A 574 -40.34 -14.99 38.94
CA THR A 574 -40.40 -15.65 40.25
C THR A 574 -39.54 -14.99 41.34
N LEU A 575 -38.62 -14.10 40.95
CA LEU A 575 -37.72 -13.34 41.82
C LEU A 575 -38.15 -11.88 41.88
#